data_AF-A0A973PB05-F1
#
_entry.id   AF-A0A973PB05-F1
#
_cell.length_a   1.000
_cell.length_b   1.000
_cell.length_c   1.000
_cell.angle_alpha   90.00
_cell.angle_beta   90.00
_cell.angle_gamma   90.00
#
_symmetry.space_group_name_H-M   'P 1'
#
loop_
_entity.id
_entity.type
_entity.pdbx_description
1 polymer ?
#
loop_
_entity_poly.entity_id
_entity_poly.type
_entity_poly.pdbx_seq_one_letter_code
_entity_poly.pdbx_strand_id
1 'polypeptide(L)'
;RIPGEVWNCGGVGGDLPTEKPQHDLKCTDPSELVRFTPEWGTPPAGAGAEAVLDGRGKVLAVNRTRGAGVPQGGSTIQAIGDSADWLLAHARPGRHLSITERVEDSGGRRVPLTPDTTILQVGPTLVRDGQVSVNAEADGLIREGTDQTFTYNWTVRANPRSMIGMDGEGRLMLVVVDGRQDGYSEGLGIAGTAELMKRLGAVEAMNLDGGGSSVLATREAGIVNRPSDATGQRSLGNVFLVRP
;
A
#
# COMPACT_ATOMS: atom_id res chain seq x y z
N ARG A 1 -10.01 2.09 -2.53
CA ARG A 1 -9.58 2.75 -3.78
C ARG A 1 -10.81 3.38 -4.42
N ILE A 2 -10.64 4.44 -5.19
CA ILE A 2 -11.72 5.00 -6.04
C ILE A 2 -11.40 4.55 -7.46
N PRO A 3 -12.30 3.86 -8.17
CA PRO A 3 -12.12 3.53 -9.58
C PRO A 3 -11.69 4.76 -10.40
N GLY A 4 -10.56 4.61 -11.09
CA GLY A 4 -9.88 5.60 -11.91
C GLY A 4 -8.86 6.48 -11.18
N GLU A 5 -8.71 6.34 -9.86
CA GLU A 5 -7.67 7.04 -9.09
C GLU A 5 -6.64 6.05 -8.52
N VAL A 6 -5.40 6.15 -9.03
CA VAL A 6 -4.29 5.25 -8.71
C VAL A 6 -3.21 6.02 -7.96
N TRP A 7 -3.38 6.13 -6.63
CA TRP A 7 -2.35 6.70 -5.78
C TRP A 7 -1.11 5.80 -5.71
N ASN A 8 0.05 6.45 -5.75
CA ASN A 8 1.39 5.86 -5.91
C ASN A 8 1.69 5.28 -7.30
N CYS A 9 0.76 5.44 -8.26
CA CYS A 9 0.85 4.81 -9.57
C CYS A 9 1.19 3.31 -9.46
N GLY A 10 1.79 2.73 -10.50
CA GLY A 10 2.13 1.32 -10.50
C GLY A 10 0.92 0.45 -10.83
N GLY A 11 1.09 -0.42 -11.81
CA GLY A 11 0.02 -1.29 -12.23
C GLY A 11 0.20 -1.81 -13.64
N VAL A 12 -0.88 -2.35 -14.17
CA VAL A 12 -1.04 -2.73 -15.57
C VAL A 12 -2.42 -2.26 -15.99
N GLY A 13 -2.57 -1.82 -17.24
CA GLY A 13 -3.91 -1.48 -17.78
C GLY A 13 -4.01 -0.10 -18.41
N GLY A 14 -2.88 0.58 -18.65
CA GLY A 14 -2.86 1.89 -19.27
C GLY A 14 -2.95 3.06 -18.29
N ASP A 15 -2.40 2.90 -17.08
CA ASP A 15 -2.29 3.98 -16.10
C ASP A 15 -1.55 5.18 -16.69
N LEU A 16 -2.12 6.38 -16.49
CA LEU A 16 -1.55 7.64 -16.95
C LEU A 16 -1.09 8.50 -15.76
N PRO A 17 0.04 9.22 -15.89
CA PRO A 17 0.91 9.29 -17.07
C PRO A 17 1.90 8.12 -17.18
N THR A 18 1.91 7.19 -16.22
CA THR A 18 2.90 6.11 -16.14
C THR A 18 2.31 4.88 -15.45
N GLU A 19 2.75 3.70 -15.89
CA GLU A 19 2.47 2.42 -15.23
C GLU A 19 3.56 2.05 -14.20
N LYS A 20 4.63 2.85 -14.11
CA LYS A 20 5.67 2.63 -13.11
C LYS A 20 5.21 3.11 -11.73
N PRO A 21 5.69 2.48 -10.64
CA PRO A 21 5.46 3.01 -9.31
C PRO A 21 6.08 4.41 -9.19
N GLN A 22 5.32 5.34 -8.61
CA GLN A 22 5.69 6.73 -8.36
C GLN A 22 5.03 7.20 -7.06
N HIS A 23 5.75 7.06 -5.94
CA HIS A 23 5.20 7.35 -4.62
C HIS A 23 4.71 8.81 -4.50
N ASP A 24 3.59 9.01 -3.81
CA ASP A 24 2.85 10.27 -3.69
C ASP A 24 2.39 10.90 -5.02
N LEU A 25 2.46 10.19 -6.15
CA LEU A 25 1.80 10.60 -7.40
C LEU A 25 0.41 9.98 -7.49
N LYS A 26 -0.58 10.78 -7.90
CA LYS A 26 -1.87 10.26 -8.33
C LYS A 26 -1.85 10.03 -9.83
N CYS A 27 -1.81 8.78 -10.24
CA CYS A 27 -2.12 8.37 -11.61
C CYS A 27 -3.63 8.18 -11.80
N THR A 28 -4.04 8.07 -13.06
CA THR A 28 -5.43 7.81 -13.44
C THR A 28 -5.52 6.62 -14.38
N ASP A 29 -6.59 5.84 -14.23
CA ASP A 29 -6.97 4.78 -15.16
C ASP A 29 -8.37 5.11 -15.71
N PRO A 30 -8.55 5.37 -17.02
CA PRO A 30 -9.87 5.64 -17.57
C PRO A 30 -10.77 4.40 -17.64
N SER A 31 -10.24 3.18 -17.46
CA SER A 31 -10.91 1.90 -17.70
C SER A 31 -10.59 0.82 -16.65
N GLU A 32 -10.93 1.09 -15.40
CA GLU A 32 -10.56 0.23 -14.27
C GLU A 32 -11.70 -0.71 -13.80
N LEU A 33 -11.32 -1.89 -13.28
CA LEU A 33 -12.15 -2.75 -12.43
C LEU A 33 -11.64 -2.77 -10.99
N VAL A 34 -12.51 -2.51 -10.01
CA VAL A 34 -12.18 -2.60 -8.58
C VAL A 34 -13.19 -3.49 -7.87
N ARG A 35 -12.70 -4.50 -7.16
CA ARG A 35 -13.52 -5.35 -6.29
C ARG A 35 -13.58 -4.78 -4.88
N PHE A 36 -14.78 -4.71 -4.32
CA PHE A 36 -15.03 -4.34 -2.93
C PHE A 36 -15.61 -5.54 -2.17
N THR A 37 -15.01 -5.85 -1.03
CA THR A 37 -15.44 -6.87 -0.09
C THR A 37 -16.01 -6.21 1.18
N PRO A 38 -16.71 -6.96 2.07
CA PRO A 38 -17.37 -6.37 3.24
C PRO A 38 -16.44 -5.59 4.16
N GLU A 39 -15.15 -5.95 4.20
CA GLU A 39 -14.11 -5.30 4.99
C GLU A 39 -13.87 -3.84 4.57
N TRP A 40 -14.23 -3.46 3.34
CA TRP A 40 -14.14 -2.08 2.88
C TRP A 40 -15.19 -1.15 3.53
N GLY A 41 -16.32 -1.71 3.97
CA GLY A 41 -17.48 -0.92 4.38
C GLY A 41 -18.27 -0.39 3.19
N THR A 42 -18.42 0.92 3.06
CA THR A 42 -19.21 1.56 2.00
C THR A 42 -18.37 1.83 0.75
N PRO A 43 -18.64 1.17 -0.39
CA PRO A 43 -17.93 1.44 -1.64
C PRO A 43 -18.22 2.86 -2.17
N PRO A 44 -17.28 3.47 -2.93
CA PRO A 44 -17.51 4.77 -3.53
C PRO A 44 -18.67 4.71 -4.55
N ALA A 45 -19.51 5.73 -4.56
CA ALA A 45 -20.57 5.89 -5.55
C ALA A 45 -20.09 6.72 -6.75
N GLY A 46 -20.72 6.55 -7.91
CA GLY A 46 -20.40 7.36 -9.10
C GLY A 46 -20.86 6.76 -10.43
N ALA A 47 -20.43 7.37 -11.52
CA ALA A 47 -20.63 6.85 -12.87
C ALA A 47 -19.83 5.55 -13.10
N GLY A 48 -20.32 4.71 -14.00
CA GLY A 48 -19.74 3.41 -14.34
C GLY A 48 -20.76 2.29 -14.27
N ALA A 49 -20.30 1.05 -14.08
CA ALA A 49 -21.15 -0.12 -13.87
C ALA A 49 -20.76 -0.84 -12.59
N GLU A 50 -21.69 -1.63 -12.04
CA GLU A 50 -21.41 -2.42 -10.85
C GLU A 50 -22.14 -3.77 -10.86
N ALA A 51 -21.42 -4.85 -10.58
CA ALA A 51 -22.00 -6.18 -10.39
C ALA A 51 -21.93 -6.56 -8.91
N VAL A 52 -23.07 -6.92 -8.33
CA VAL A 52 -23.17 -7.41 -6.94
C VAL A 52 -23.13 -8.93 -6.96
N LEU A 53 -22.22 -9.54 -6.19
CA LEU A 53 -21.97 -10.98 -6.19
C LEU A 53 -22.21 -11.58 -4.80
N ASP A 54 -22.79 -12.78 -4.74
CA ASP A 54 -22.78 -13.59 -3.52
C ASP A 54 -21.40 -14.22 -3.25
N GLY A 55 -21.28 -14.94 -2.12
CA GLY A 55 -20.04 -15.60 -1.72
C GLY A 55 -19.58 -16.76 -2.60
N ARG A 56 -20.38 -17.15 -3.61
CA ARG A 56 -20.03 -18.17 -4.62
C ARG A 56 -19.77 -17.55 -5.99
N GLY A 57 -19.76 -16.21 -6.08
CA GLY A 57 -19.54 -15.49 -7.34
C GLY A 57 -20.79 -15.41 -8.22
N LYS A 58 -21.97 -15.77 -7.73
CA LYS A 58 -23.23 -15.60 -8.47
C LYS A 58 -23.62 -14.13 -8.48
N VAL A 59 -23.89 -13.58 -9.65
CA VAL A 59 -24.38 -12.22 -9.84
C VAL A 59 -25.80 -12.11 -9.29
N LEU A 60 -25.97 -11.25 -8.29
CA LEU A 60 -27.24 -10.90 -7.67
C LEU A 60 -27.91 -9.74 -8.42
N ALA A 61 -27.12 -8.72 -8.77
CA ALA A 61 -27.59 -7.53 -9.47
C ALA A 61 -26.49 -6.96 -10.37
N VAL A 62 -26.91 -6.20 -11.39
CA VAL A 62 -26.03 -5.42 -12.26
C VAL A 62 -26.62 -4.01 -12.39
N ASN A 63 -25.83 -3.01 -12.04
CA ASN A 63 -26.22 -1.61 -12.00
C ASN A 63 -25.45 -0.81 -13.05
N ARG A 64 -26.08 0.25 -13.58
CA ARG A 64 -25.45 1.22 -14.50
C ARG A 64 -24.87 2.45 -13.79
N THR A 65 -24.71 2.33 -12.49
CA THR A 65 -24.01 3.27 -11.62
C THR A 65 -23.32 2.48 -10.52
N ARG A 66 -22.30 3.08 -9.92
CA ARG A 66 -21.54 2.53 -8.79
C ARG A 66 -22.11 3.03 -7.46
N GLY A 67 -21.94 2.24 -6.40
CA GLY A 67 -22.28 2.59 -5.02
C GLY A 67 -23.21 1.62 -4.30
N ALA A 68 -23.38 0.40 -4.80
CA ALA A 68 -24.13 -0.64 -4.14
C ALA A 68 -23.45 -1.07 -2.83
N GLY A 69 -24.27 -1.43 -1.83
CA GLY A 69 -23.77 -2.04 -0.61
C GLY A 69 -23.18 -3.42 -0.87
N VAL A 70 -22.11 -3.78 -0.15
CA VAL A 70 -21.49 -5.09 -0.27
C VAL A 70 -22.28 -6.12 0.53
N PRO A 71 -22.78 -7.21 -0.09
CA PRO A 71 -23.49 -8.26 0.64
C PRO A 71 -22.53 -9.00 1.58
N GLN A 72 -23.03 -9.41 2.75
CA GLN A 72 -22.25 -10.19 3.71
C GLN A 72 -21.73 -11.49 3.07
N GLY A 73 -20.44 -11.74 3.20
CA GLY A 73 -19.78 -12.92 2.60
C GLY A 73 -19.68 -12.89 1.07
N GLY A 74 -20.10 -11.81 0.41
CA GLY A 74 -19.97 -11.63 -1.04
C GLY A 74 -19.02 -10.49 -1.41
N SER A 75 -19.22 -9.89 -2.59
CA SER A 75 -18.44 -8.73 -3.04
C SER A 75 -19.19 -7.92 -4.09
N THR A 76 -18.78 -6.68 -4.36
CA THR A 76 -19.18 -5.96 -5.59
C THR A 76 -17.97 -5.75 -6.49
N ILE A 77 -18.18 -5.72 -7.80
CA ILE A 77 -17.18 -5.33 -8.79
C ILE A 77 -17.67 -4.03 -9.42
N GLN A 78 -16.93 -2.96 -9.17
CA GLN A 78 -17.14 -1.65 -9.78
C GLN A 78 -16.26 -1.50 -11.01
N ALA A 79 -16.81 -0.85 -12.03
CA ALA A 79 -16.17 -0.69 -13.33
C ALA A 79 -16.38 0.72 -13.88
N ILE A 80 -15.39 1.26 -14.58
CA ILE A 80 -15.48 2.52 -15.36
C ILE A 80 -14.95 2.30 -16.79
N GLY A 81 -15.21 3.25 -17.70
CA GLY A 81 -14.70 3.18 -19.09
C GLY A 81 -15.09 1.89 -19.82
N ASP A 82 -14.18 1.37 -20.64
CA ASP A 82 -14.40 0.13 -21.41
C ASP A 82 -14.64 -1.08 -20.49
N SER A 83 -14.04 -1.08 -19.30
CA SER A 83 -14.30 -2.08 -18.26
C SER A 83 -15.77 -2.09 -17.80
N ALA A 84 -16.45 -0.94 -17.81
CA ALA A 84 -17.89 -0.87 -17.51
C ALA A 84 -18.73 -1.50 -18.63
N ASP A 85 -18.41 -1.23 -19.89
CA ASP A 85 -19.07 -1.85 -21.03
C ASP A 85 -18.88 -3.36 -21.04
N TRP A 86 -17.65 -3.82 -20.75
CA TRP A 86 -17.34 -5.23 -20.59
C TRP A 86 -18.19 -5.86 -19.47
N LEU A 87 -18.26 -5.22 -18.30
CA LEU A 87 -19.02 -5.75 -17.18
C LEU A 87 -20.51 -5.86 -17.51
N LEU A 88 -21.10 -4.85 -18.15
CA LEU A 88 -22.52 -4.84 -18.55
C LEU A 88 -22.82 -5.89 -19.62
N ALA A 89 -21.87 -6.20 -20.51
CA ALA A 89 -22.04 -7.23 -21.52
C ALA A 89 -21.99 -8.65 -20.93
N HIS A 90 -21.16 -8.88 -19.91
CA HIS A 90 -20.82 -10.22 -19.41
C HIS A 90 -21.49 -10.60 -18.08
N ALA A 91 -21.80 -9.64 -17.21
CA ALA A 91 -22.49 -9.87 -15.95
C ALA A 91 -24.02 -9.86 -16.18
N ARG A 92 -24.72 -10.87 -15.67
CA ARG A 92 -26.18 -10.96 -15.69
C ARG A 92 -26.67 -11.63 -14.41
N PRO A 93 -27.76 -11.18 -13.79
CA PRO A 93 -28.33 -11.85 -12.61
C PRO A 93 -28.47 -13.35 -12.84
N GLY A 94 -28.01 -14.15 -11.87
CA GLY A 94 -27.98 -15.61 -11.93
C GLY A 94 -26.73 -16.23 -12.56
N ARG A 95 -25.95 -15.50 -13.34
CA ARG A 95 -24.68 -15.97 -13.91
C ARG A 95 -23.59 -16.01 -12.84
N HIS A 96 -22.61 -16.91 -12.99
CA HIS A 96 -21.43 -16.93 -12.13
C HIS A 96 -20.27 -16.19 -12.80
N LEU A 97 -19.59 -15.34 -12.04
CA LEU A 97 -18.29 -14.77 -12.39
C LEU A 97 -17.21 -15.47 -11.56
N SER A 98 -16.13 -15.87 -12.22
CA SER A 98 -14.97 -16.48 -11.55
C SER A 98 -13.93 -15.41 -11.28
N ILE A 99 -13.53 -15.28 -10.01
CA ILE A 99 -12.46 -14.37 -9.57
C ILE A 99 -11.31 -15.25 -9.10
N THR A 100 -10.13 -15.03 -9.67
CA THR A 100 -8.91 -15.74 -9.27
C THR A 100 -7.88 -14.73 -8.80
N GLU A 101 -7.42 -14.89 -7.57
CA GLU A 101 -6.40 -14.04 -6.96
C GLU A 101 -5.10 -14.83 -6.81
N ARG A 102 -3.97 -14.17 -7.13
CA ARG A 102 -2.63 -14.75 -7.06
C ARG A 102 -1.67 -13.68 -6.54
N VAL A 103 -0.73 -14.11 -5.72
CA VAL A 103 0.41 -13.30 -5.29
C VAL A 103 1.65 -13.99 -5.82
N GLU A 104 2.54 -13.23 -6.44
CA GLU A 104 3.78 -13.71 -7.03
C GLU A 104 4.94 -12.87 -6.49
N ASP A 105 6.11 -13.49 -6.37
CA ASP A 105 7.34 -12.77 -6.05
C ASP A 105 7.94 -12.10 -7.29
N SER A 106 9.06 -11.40 -7.13
CA SER A 106 9.74 -10.71 -8.22
C SER A 106 10.26 -11.65 -9.33
N GLY A 107 10.32 -12.96 -9.08
CA GLY A 107 10.67 -13.98 -10.06
C GLY A 107 9.45 -14.61 -10.75
N GLY A 108 8.24 -14.13 -10.48
CA GLY A 108 6.99 -14.70 -10.99
C GLY A 108 6.59 -16.00 -10.30
N ARG A 109 7.24 -16.37 -9.18
CA ARG A 109 6.87 -17.58 -8.44
C ARG A 109 5.68 -17.27 -7.55
N ARG A 110 4.67 -18.12 -7.60
CA ARG A 110 3.49 -17.99 -6.76
C ARG A 110 3.86 -18.10 -5.27
N VAL A 111 3.46 -17.11 -4.49
CA VAL A 111 3.54 -17.12 -3.04
C VAL A 111 2.29 -17.81 -2.50
N PRO A 112 2.41 -18.96 -1.80
CA PRO A 112 1.27 -19.63 -1.19
C PRO A 112 0.74 -18.78 -0.03
N LEU A 113 -0.55 -18.47 -0.06
CA LEU A 113 -1.23 -17.77 1.03
C LEU A 113 -1.86 -18.79 1.97
N THR A 114 -1.61 -18.61 3.26
CA THR A 114 -2.19 -19.40 4.34
C THR A 114 -3.04 -18.49 5.23
N PRO A 115 -3.89 -19.03 6.12
CA PRO A 115 -4.61 -18.22 7.11
C PRO A 115 -3.69 -17.36 8.00
N ASP A 116 -2.43 -17.75 8.16
CA ASP A 116 -1.44 -17.03 8.98
C ASP A 116 -0.63 -16.00 8.16
N THR A 117 -0.88 -15.89 6.85
CA THR A 117 -0.16 -14.97 5.98
C THR A 117 -0.66 -13.54 6.15
N THR A 118 0.22 -12.65 6.60
CA THR A 118 0.01 -11.20 6.56
C THR A 118 0.77 -10.60 5.39
N ILE A 119 0.09 -9.80 4.57
CA ILE A 119 0.71 -9.02 3.49
C ILE A 119 0.57 -7.55 3.84
N LEU A 120 1.68 -6.82 3.73
CA LEU A 120 1.72 -5.38 3.93
C LEU A 120 2.46 -4.75 2.74
N GLN A 121 1.81 -3.79 2.08
CA GLN A 121 2.43 -3.02 1.01
C GLN A 121 3.21 -1.85 1.63
N VAL A 122 4.54 -1.96 1.60
CA VAL A 122 5.50 -1.00 2.17
C VAL A 122 6.70 -0.88 1.23
N GLY A 123 7.68 -0.05 1.59
CA GLY A 123 8.91 0.09 0.84
C GLY A 123 9.63 1.41 1.13
N PRO A 124 10.87 1.55 0.60
CA PRO A 124 11.62 0.59 -0.20
C PRO A 124 12.20 -0.58 0.60
N THR A 125 12.79 -1.56 -0.10
CA THR A 125 13.72 -2.50 0.54
C THR A 125 14.94 -1.72 1.05
N LEU A 126 15.38 -1.99 2.28
CA LEU A 126 16.53 -1.32 2.90
C LEU A 126 17.74 -2.24 2.95
N VAL A 127 17.55 -3.45 3.46
CA VAL A 127 18.61 -4.45 3.65
C VAL A 127 18.11 -5.79 3.11
N ARG A 128 18.98 -6.49 2.39
CA ARG A 128 18.78 -7.87 1.93
C ARG A 128 20.08 -8.64 2.11
N ASP A 129 20.02 -9.87 2.59
CA ASP A 129 21.20 -10.70 2.87
C ASP A 129 22.28 -9.98 3.71
N GLY A 130 21.85 -9.14 4.66
CA GLY A 130 22.73 -8.34 5.53
C GLY A 130 23.46 -7.17 4.84
N GLN A 131 23.12 -6.86 3.58
CA GLN A 131 23.68 -5.74 2.82
C GLN A 131 22.63 -4.70 2.48
N VAL A 132 23.04 -3.43 2.41
CA VAL A 132 22.17 -2.37 1.91
C VAL A 132 21.73 -2.72 0.49
N SER A 133 20.42 -2.70 0.25
CA SER A 133 19.81 -3.16 -1.00
C SER A 133 18.70 -2.21 -1.48
N VAL A 134 18.89 -0.91 -1.29
CA VAL A 134 17.94 0.12 -1.74
C VAL A 134 17.96 0.21 -3.27
N ASN A 135 16.80 0.03 -3.90
CA ASN A 135 16.60 0.31 -5.32
C ASN A 135 15.54 1.42 -5.48
N ALA A 136 15.98 2.66 -5.30
CA ALA A 136 15.07 3.81 -5.28
C ALA A 136 14.27 3.97 -6.58
N GLU A 137 14.85 3.63 -7.74
CA GLU A 137 14.13 3.75 -9.02
C GLU A 137 13.03 2.69 -9.13
N ALA A 138 13.37 1.41 -8.93
CA ALA A 138 12.40 0.32 -9.05
C ALA A 138 11.29 0.41 -7.99
N ASP A 139 11.62 0.92 -6.79
CA ASP A 139 10.66 1.06 -5.69
C ASP A 139 9.82 2.36 -5.81
N GLY A 140 10.01 3.16 -6.86
CA GLY A 140 9.19 4.36 -7.15
C GLY A 140 9.51 5.60 -6.31
N LEU A 141 10.74 5.69 -5.80
CA LEU A 141 11.25 6.80 -4.99
C LEU A 141 11.96 7.88 -5.81
N ILE A 142 12.22 7.61 -7.08
CA ILE A 142 12.74 8.59 -8.04
C ILE A 142 11.60 9.06 -8.93
N ARG A 143 11.30 10.36 -8.85
CA ARG A 143 10.26 10.98 -9.67
C ARG A 143 10.64 10.95 -11.14
N GLU A 144 9.75 10.50 -12.01
CA GLU A 144 9.91 10.66 -13.46
C GLU A 144 9.80 12.15 -13.85
N GLY A 145 10.67 12.60 -14.76
CA GLY A 145 10.71 13.99 -15.24
C GLY A 145 11.80 14.84 -14.58
N THR A 146 11.82 16.12 -14.92
CA THR A 146 12.88 17.05 -14.48
C THR A 146 12.65 17.61 -13.08
N ASP A 147 11.40 17.62 -12.59
CA ASP A 147 11.10 18.04 -11.22
C ASP A 147 11.42 16.92 -10.23
N GLN A 148 12.50 17.12 -9.48
CA GLN A 148 12.99 16.19 -8.47
C GLN A 148 12.64 16.63 -7.03
N THR A 149 11.70 17.56 -6.86
CA THR A 149 11.28 18.07 -5.55
C THR A 149 10.78 16.95 -4.63
N PHE A 150 10.00 16.01 -5.18
CA PHE A 150 9.57 14.81 -4.46
C PHE A 150 10.78 13.96 -4.04
N THR A 151 11.62 13.58 -4.99
CA THR A 151 12.80 12.73 -4.75
C THR A 151 13.70 13.32 -3.66
N TYR A 152 13.97 14.62 -3.72
CA TYR A 152 14.75 15.28 -2.69
C TYR A 152 14.04 15.24 -1.33
N ASN A 153 12.78 15.69 -1.25
CA ASN A 153 12.09 15.84 0.03
C ASN A 153 11.74 14.51 0.71
N TRP A 154 11.43 13.46 -0.07
CA TRP A 154 11.03 12.17 0.47
C TRP A 154 12.22 11.21 0.60
N THR A 155 13.11 11.15 -0.39
CA THR A 155 14.18 10.12 -0.45
C THR A 155 15.48 10.60 0.17
N VAL A 156 15.92 11.81 -0.18
CA VAL A 156 17.26 12.33 0.21
C VAL A 156 17.21 13.03 1.56
N ARG A 157 16.25 13.92 1.76
CA ARG A 157 16.13 14.74 2.97
C ARG A 157 15.81 13.88 4.19
N ALA A 158 16.32 14.32 5.34
CA ALA A 158 15.99 13.77 6.64
C ALA A 158 14.49 13.90 6.95
N ASN A 159 13.87 12.78 7.31
CA ASN A 159 12.48 12.69 7.73
C ASN A 159 12.35 11.70 8.90
N PRO A 160 11.29 11.78 9.70
CA PRO A 160 10.91 10.68 10.57
C PRO A 160 10.71 9.41 9.74
N ARG A 161 11.15 8.26 10.24
CA ARG A 161 11.07 6.98 9.56
C ARG A 161 10.57 5.90 10.49
N SER A 162 9.80 4.98 9.94
CA SER A 162 9.48 3.71 10.57
C SER A 162 10.07 2.58 9.73
N MET A 163 10.62 1.56 10.36
CA MET A 163 11.25 0.42 9.70
C MET A 163 10.81 -0.88 10.36
N ILE A 164 10.77 -1.93 9.54
CA ILE A 164 10.62 -3.31 9.98
C ILE A 164 11.80 -4.11 9.47
N GLY A 165 12.30 -5.04 10.26
CA GLY A 165 13.36 -5.94 9.83
C GLY A 165 13.44 -7.20 10.67
N MET A 166 14.34 -8.09 10.29
CA MET A 166 14.68 -9.28 11.03
C MET A 166 16.20 -9.44 11.07
N ASP A 167 16.73 -9.91 12.19
CA ASP A 167 18.14 -10.25 12.32
C ASP A 167 18.43 -11.71 11.93
N GLY A 168 19.70 -12.11 11.99
CA GLY A 168 20.14 -13.47 11.65
C GLY A 168 19.61 -14.58 12.57
N GLU A 169 19.00 -14.23 13.70
CA GLU A 169 18.36 -15.16 14.64
C GLU A 169 16.84 -15.25 14.41
N GLY A 170 16.30 -14.49 13.45
CA GLY A 170 14.88 -14.43 13.15
C GLY A 170 14.08 -13.54 14.11
N ARG A 171 14.75 -12.67 14.89
CA ARG A 171 14.06 -11.74 15.79
C ARG A 171 13.54 -10.55 15.00
N LEU A 172 12.27 -10.21 15.23
CA LEU A 172 11.64 -9.03 14.63
C LEU A 172 12.19 -7.74 15.22
N MET A 173 12.47 -6.78 14.35
CA MET A 173 12.91 -5.43 14.69
C MET A 173 11.85 -4.43 14.21
N LEU A 174 11.30 -3.65 15.15
CA LEU A 174 10.46 -2.50 14.86
C LEU A 174 11.22 -1.26 15.32
N VAL A 175 11.54 -0.38 14.37
CA VAL A 175 12.38 0.79 14.63
C VAL A 175 11.65 2.04 14.17
N VAL A 176 11.65 3.07 15.01
CA VAL A 176 11.20 4.41 14.64
C VAL A 176 12.31 5.39 14.93
N VAL A 177 12.53 6.30 13.99
CA VAL A 177 13.42 7.45 14.14
C VAL A 177 12.55 8.69 14.02
N ASP A 178 12.51 9.50 15.08
CA ASP A 178 11.86 10.81 15.06
C ASP A 178 12.56 11.74 14.06
N GLY A 179 11.88 12.78 13.60
CA GLY A 179 12.47 13.72 12.64
C GLY A 179 11.70 15.02 12.54
N ARG A 180 12.23 15.96 11.74
CA ARG A 180 11.68 17.32 11.55
C ARG A 180 11.56 18.12 12.85
N GLN A 181 12.44 17.88 13.81
CA GLN A 181 12.41 18.49 15.14
C GLN A 181 13.77 19.09 15.46
N ASP A 182 13.92 20.39 15.17
CA ASP A 182 15.16 21.14 15.39
C ASP A 182 15.65 21.01 16.84
N GLY A 183 16.95 20.78 17.00
CA GLY A 183 17.61 20.54 18.28
C GLY A 183 17.30 19.20 18.96
N TYR A 184 16.47 18.33 18.37
CA TYR A 184 16.14 17.01 18.91
C TYR A 184 16.44 15.87 17.93
N SER A 185 15.74 15.86 16.78
CA SER A 185 15.96 14.87 15.74
C SER A 185 15.59 15.43 14.38
N GLU A 186 16.57 15.45 13.48
CA GLU A 186 16.35 15.80 12.07
C GLU A 186 15.66 14.66 11.31
N GLY A 187 15.90 13.41 11.72
CA GLY A 187 15.46 12.20 11.03
C GLY A 187 16.52 11.66 10.07
N LEU A 188 16.10 10.81 9.13
CA LEU A 188 16.98 10.15 8.16
C LEU A 188 16.46 10.22 6.73
N GLY A 189 17.38 10.40 5.77
CA GLY A 189 17.14 10.04 4.37
C GLY A 189 17.22 8.53 4.20
N ILE A 190 16.69 7.99 3.10
CA ILE A 190 16.57 6.53 2.88
C ILE A 190 17.91 5.80 2.95
N ALA A 191 18.99 6.41 2.44
CA ALA A 191 20.33 5.84 2.54
C ALA A 191 20.77 5.67 4.01
N GLY A 192 20.54 6.68 4.85
CA GLY A 192 20.84 6.63 6.28
C GLY A 192 19.95 5.64 7.03
N THR A 193 18.69 5.52 6.63
CA THR A 193 17.74 4.51 7.14
C THR A 193 18.24 3.09 6.88
N ALA A 194 18.74 2.80 5.67
CA ALA A 194 19.28 1.49 5.33
C ALA A 194 20.55 1.18 6.12
N GLU A 195 21.47 2.14 6.23
CA GLU A 195 22.69 2.00 7.03
C GLU A 195 22.39 1.78 8.51
N LEU A 196 21.37 2.46 9.06
CA LEU A 196 20.93 2.24 10.44
C LEU A 196 20.46 0.79 10.63
N MET A 197 19.55 0.29 9.79
CA MET A 197 19.04 -1.07 9.92
C MET A 197 20.15 -2.12 9.80
N LYS A 198 21.08 -1.93 8.87
CA LYS A 198 22.27 -2.80 8.74
C LYS A 198 23.12 -2.77 10.01
N ARG A 199 23.38 -1.60 10.59
CA ARG A 199 24.17 -1.45 11.83
C ARG A 199 23.48 -2.06 13.05
N LEU A 200 22.15 -2.04 13.09
CA LEU A 200 21.37 -2.71 14.12
C LEU A 200 21.36 -4.25 13.97
N GLY A 201 21.95 -4.79 12.90
CA GLY A 201 22.09 -6.24 12.67
C GLY A 201 20.98 -6.87 11.85
N ALA A 202 20.15 -6.07 11.17
CA ALA A 202 19.13 -6.61 10.28
C ALA A 202 19.79 -7.35 9.10
N VAL A 203 19.28 -8.55 8.78
CA VAL A 203 19.63 -9.29 7.56
C VAL A 203 18.62 -9.03 6.45
N GLU A 204 17.36 -8.79 6.82
CA GLU A 204 16.29 -8.31 5.95
C GLU A 204 15.65 -7.09 6.60
N ALA A 205 15.43 -6.02 5.83
CA ALA A 205 14.73 -4.83 6.32
C ALA A 205 14.00 -4.07 5.22
N MET A 206 12.87 -3.48 5.57
CA MET A 206 12.08 -2.60 4.72
C MET A 206 11.72 -1.31 5.47
N ASN A 207 11.61 -0.23 4.72
CA ASN A 207 11.04 1.02 5.21
C ASN A 207 9.51 0.89 5.23
N LEU A 208 8.87 1.39 6.29
CA LEU A 208 7.42 1.54 6.42
C LEU A 208 7.01 2.99 6.13
N ASP A 209 5.72 3.30 6.27
CA ASP A 209 5.27 4.69 6.18
C ASP A 209 5.99 5.59 7.21
N GLY A 210 6.30 6.81 6.80
CA GLY A 210 7.20 7.73 7.48
C GLY A 210 6.57 9.09 7.75
N GLY A 211 7.42 10.09 8.02
CA GLY A 211 6.96 11.44 8.32
C GLY A 211 6.04 11.46 9.55
N GLY A 212 4.95 12.24 9.47
CA GLY A 212 3.94 12.33 10.53
C GLY A 212 3.27 11.01 10.91
N SER A 213 3.38 10.00 10.05
CA SER A 213 2.86 8.66 10.32
C SER A 213 3.74 7.84 11.27
N SER A 214 4.99 8.27 11.50
CA SER A 214 5.95 7.49 12.28
C SER A 214 5.57 7.48 13.76
N VAL A 215 5.10 6.33 14.21
CA VAL A 215 4.68 6.13 15.59
C VAL A 215 5.01 4.71 16.05
N LEU A 216 5.59 4.61 17.24
CA LEU A 216 5.75 3.35 17.96
C LEU A 216 5.04 3.48 19.30
N ALA A 217 4.23 2.48 19.63
CA ALA A 217 3.54 2.42 20.91
C ALA A 217 3.76 1.07 21.59
N THR A 218 3.83 1.11 22.91
CA THR A 218 3.86 -0.07 23.77
C THR A 218 2.60 -0.11 24.63
N ARG A 219 2.27 -1.29 25.15
CA ARG A 219 1.12 -1.45 26.04
C ARG A 219 1.31 -0.65 27.34
N GLU A 220 2.54 -0.55 27.81
CA GLU A 220 2.90 0.03 29.11
C GLU A 220 3.03 1.54 29.05
N ALA A 221 3.68 2.07 28.01
CA ALA A 221 4.01 3.50 27.91
C ALA A 221 3.15 4.27 26.91
N GLY A 222 2.28 3.59 26.16
CA GLY A 222 1.63 4.22 25.01
C GLY A 222 2.67 4.59 23.96
N ILE A 223 2.54 5.77 23.34
CA ILE A 223 3.49 6.25 22.33
C ILE A 223 4.86 6.50 22.99
N VAL A 224 5.91 5.90 22.44
CA VAL A 224 7.28 5.99 22.97
C VAL A 224 8.21 6.92 22.17
N ASN A 225 7.75 7.42 21.03
CA ASN A 225 8.47 8.39 20.20
C ASN A 225 7.74 9.76 20.19
N ARG A 226 8.29 10.77 19.51
CA ARG A 226 7.66 12.09 19.38
C ARG A 226 7.16 12.32 17.94
N PRO A 227 5.85 12.15 17.67
CA PRO A 227 5.25 12.42 16.35
C PRO A 227 5.60 13.82 15.83
N SER A 228 5.86 13.93 14.52
CA SER A 228 6.40 15.18 13.94
C SER A 228 5.35 16.22 13.54
N ASP A 229 4.10 15.81 13.35
CA ASP A 229 3.07 16.73 12.88
C ASP A 229 2.70 17.72 13.99
N ALA A 230 2.51 18.99 13.62
CA ALA A 230 2.20 20.05 14.58
C ALA A 230 0.90 19.81 15.37
N THR A 231 -0.02 19.01 14.80
CA THR A 231 -1.29 18.61 15.41
C THR A 231 -1.16 17.35 16.28
N GLY A 232 0.04 16.79 16.45
CA GLY A 232 0.27 15.52 17.14
C GLY A 232 0.12 14.31 16.22
N GLN A 233 -0.14 13.14 16.79
CA GLN A 233 -0.29 11.89 16.03
C GLN A 233 -1.40 11.99 14.97
N ARG A 234 -1.09 11.59 13.73
CA ARG A 234 -2.08 11.53 12.64
C ARG A 234 -2.85 10.21 12.62
N SER A 235 -4.02 10.23 11.98
CA SER A 235 -4.77 9.01 11.65
C SER A 235 -4.03 8.20 10.57
N LEU A 236 -4.00 6.88 10.75
CA LEU A 236 -3.30 5.93 9.87
C LEU A 236 -4.31 4.96 9.23
N GLY A 237 -4.01 4.49 8.02
CA GLY A 237 -4.84 3.49 7.34
C GLY A 237 -4.73 2.08 7.93
N ASN A 238 -3.57 1.76 8.52
CA ASN A 238 -3.28 0.45 9.12
C ASN A 238 -2.13 0.59 10.14
N VAL A 239 -1.97 -0.42 11.01
CA VAL A 239 -0.87 -0.52 11.98
C VAL A 239 -0.31 -1.94 11.99
N PHE A 240 0.98 -2.08 12.31
CA PHE A 240 1.57 -3.37 12.63
C PHE A 240 1.45 -3.62 14.14
N LEU A 241 0.66 -4.62 14.52
CA LEU A 241 0.41 -4.95 15.92
C LEU A 241 1.04 -6.31 16.27
N VAL A 242 1.99 -6.30 17.20
CA VAL A 242 2.49 -7.53 17.83
C VAL A 242 1.54 -7.92 18.95
N ARG A 243 0.95 -9.11 18.87
CA ARG A 243 0.07 -9.67 19.88
C ARG A 243 0.85 -10.63 20.79
N PRO A 244 0.51 -10.72 22.08
CA PRO A 244 1.08 -11.73 22.98
C PRO A 244 0.66 -13.15 22.61
#